data_AF-A0A162K339-F1
#
_entry.id   AF-A0A162K339-F1
#
_cell.length_a   1.000
_cell.length_b   1.000
_cell.length_c   1.000
_cell.angle_alpha   90.00
_cell.angle_beta   90.00
_cell.angle_gamma   90.00
#
_symmetry.space_group_name_H-M   'P 1'
#
loop_
_entity.id
_entity.type
_entity.pdbx_description
1 polymer ?
#
loop_
_entity_poly.entity_id
_entity_poly.type
_entity_poly.pdbx_seq_one_letter_code
_entity_poly.pdbx_strand_id
1 'polypeptide(L)'
;MDDAALPPVTRALERVCGNLATAGARLRLGILRAQGDGAEGPGVADGAGGARDAGGGGPVPPVFRGSATASLLGSVLRLLALVLVVLIVVGAVSTMLRGTDPGEHLPAAGSGAGSAPSGTAAGPVEPTAVVGPLAGDSAAEYLAIARSELESLARAAPATDLYAVVSLAGYRTPTDLRQMFAAYRLTEVFFRVPPDGADTSATVRDPVADIEAAFDSAADTAETRVHEATGAADAEAANRAAVALRARCACLFAAVVRAPAARLLELTREEQVRVVDPAPPGLMPPAVSFVPLEPERT
;
A
#
# COMPACT_ATOMS: atom_id res chain seq x y z
N MET A 1 20.81 52.25 -16.90
CA MET A 1 20.07 51.50 -15.85
C MET A 1 20.06 50.08 -16.33
N ASP A 2 21.01 49.31 -15.82
CA ASP A 2 21.47 48.05 -16.40
C ASP A 2 20.78 46.85 -15.74
N ASP A 3 20.31 45.95 -16.61
CA ASP A 3 19.46 44.79 -16.33
C ASP A 3 20.29 43.54 -15.95
N ALA A 4 21.34 43.72 -15.14
CA ALA A 4 22.41 42.73 -14.97
C ALA A 4 22.46 42.05 -13.59
N ALA A 5 21.48 42.24 -12.71
CA ALA A 5 21.55 41.75 -11.32
C ALA A 5 20.34 40.90 -10.87
N LEU A 6 19.78 40.07 -11.75
CA LEU A 6 18.82 39.04 -11.34
C LEU A 6 19.53 37.71 -11.05
N PRO A 7 19.26 37.06 -9.90
CA PRO A 7 19.89 35.80 -9.51
C PRO A 7 19.54 34.67 -10.50
N PRO A 8 20.41 33.65 -10.66
CA PRO A 8 20.23 32.57 -11.65
C PRO A 8 18.95 31.73 -11.45
N VAL A 9 18.27 31.89 -10.31
CA VAL A 9 17.05 31.16 -9.95
C VAL A 9 15.83 31.63 -10.76
N THR A 10 15.73 32.91 -11.13
CA THR A 10 14.60 33.41 -11.93
C THR A 10 14.62 32.86 -13.36
N ARG A 11 15.81 32.66 -13.95
CA ARG A 11 15.95 32.03 -15.29
C ARG A 11 15.64 30.52 -15.30
N ALA A 12 15.73 29.85 -14.14
CA ALA A 12 15.33 28.45 -14.00
C ALA A 12 13.80 28.33 -13.86
N LEU A 13 13.17 29.23 -13.10
CA LEU A 13 11.71 29.31 -12.96
C LEU A 13 11.01 29.68 -14.27
N GLU A 14 11.56 30.60 -15.06
CA GLU A 14 10.98 30.92 -16.38
C GLU A 14 11.04 29.74 -17.36
N ARG A 15 12.09 28.91 -17.30
CA ARG A 15 12.18 27.68 -18.11
C ARG A 15 11.17 26.62 -17.68
N VAL A 16 10.88 26.50 -16.39
CA VAL A 16 9.87 25.56 -15.88
C VAL A 16 8.44 26.05 -16.20
N CYS A 17 8.16 27.35 -16.07
CA CYS A 17 6.87 27.92 -16.44
C CYS A 17 6.60 27.88 -17.96
N GLY A 18 7.62 28.05 -18.80
CA GLY A 18 7.51 27.89 -20.26
C GLY A 18 7.20 26.45 -20.69
N ASN A 19 7.76 25.46 -20.00
CA ASN A 19 7.49 24.05 -20.25
C ASN A 19 6.08 23.61 -19.79
N LEU A 20 5.54 24.23 -18.74
CA LEU A 20 4.18 23.98 -18.27
C LEU A 20 3.11 24.60 -19.18
N ALA A 21 3.36 25.79 -19.73
CA ALA A 21 2.46 26.42 -20.70
C ALA A 21 2.36 25.62 -22.03
N THR A 22 3.46 25.00 -22.45
CA THR A 22 3.49 24.13 -23.64
C THR A 22 2.90 22.74 -23.40
N ALA A 23 2.98 22.21 -22.17
CA ALA A 23 2.30 20.98 -21.78
C ALA A 23 0.77 21.16 -21.68
N GLY A 24 0.30 22.30 -21.14
CA GLY A 24 -1.13 22.63 -21.06
C GLY A 24 -1.80 22.82 -22.43
N ALA A 25 -1.06 23.33 -23.43
CA ALA A 25 -1.57 23.49 -24.79
C ALA A 25 -1.77 22.14 -25.52
N ARG A 26 -0.93 21.13 -25.24
CA ARG A 26 -1.09 19.78 -25.83
C ARG A 26 -2.28 19.02 -25.26
N LEU A 27 -2.62 19.26 -23.99
CA LEU A 27 -3.79 18.63 -23.36
C LEU A 27 -5.13 19.18 -23.88
N ARG A 28 -5.19 20.47 -24.25
CA ARG A 28 -6.42 21.09 -24.81
C ARG A 28 -6.74 20.64 -26.24
N LEU A 29 -5.73 20.22 -27.01
CA LEU A 29 -5.91 19.71 -28.38
C LEU A 29 -6.32 18.23 -28.43
N GLY A 30 -6.07 17.45 -27.38
CA GLY A 30 -6.52 16.06 -27.28
C GLY A 30 -8.01 15.93 -26.96
N ILE A 31 -8.52 16.79 -26.08
CA ILE A 31 -9.92 16.74 -25.59
C ILE A 31 -10.92 17.15 -26.69
N LEU A 32 -10.53 18.07 -27.59
CA LEU A 32 -11.40 18.48 -28.70
C LEU A 32 -11.43 17.48 -29.87
N ARG A 33 -10.48 16.53 -29.95
CA ARG A 33 -10.47 15.50 -31.01
C ARG A 33 -11.34 14.28 -30.66
N ALA A 34 -11.59 14.04 -29.37
CA ALA A 34 -12.44 12.93 -28.91
C ALA A 34 -13.95 13.24 -28.97
N GLN A 35 -14.35 14.48 -29.28
CA GLN A 35 -15.76 14.89 -29.39
C GLN A 35 -16.29 14.94 -30.84
N GLY A 36 -15.47 14.56 -31.84
CA GLY A 36 -15.82 14.68 -33.27
C GLY A 36 -16.30 13.41 -33.99
N ASP A 37 -15.99 12.20 -33.52
CA ASP A 37 -16.27 10.96 -34.27
C ASP A 37 -17.57 10.28 -33.83
N GLY A 38 -18.68 11.02 -33.95
CA GLY A 38 -20.01 10.58 -33.53
C GLY A 38 -21.09 10.81 -34.59
N ALA A 39 -20.81 10.61 -35.88
CA ALA A 39 -21.85 10.58 -36.92
C ALA A 39 -21.34 9.92 -38.20
N GLU A 40 -21.75 8.67 -38.47
CA GLU A 40 -22.25 8.18 -39.77
C GLU A 40 -22.43 6.64 -39.73
N GLY A 41 -23.68 6.18 -39.81
CA GLY A 41 -24.01 4.93 -40.50
C GLY A 41 -24.00 5.17 -42.02
N PRO A 42 -24.20 4.16 -42.91
CA PRO A 42 -25.26 3.14 -42.81
C PRO A 42 -24.86 1.74 -43.37
N GLY A 43 -25.78 0.77 -43.33
CA GLY A 43 -25.63 -0.44 -44.15
C GLY A 43 -26.53 -1.62 -43.78
N VAL A 44 -27.77 -1.56 -44.27
CA VAL A 44 -28.77 -2.64 -44.28
C VAL A 44 -28.28 -3.82 -45.14
N ALA A 45 -28.44 -5.05 -44.65
CA ALA A 45 -28.63 -6.22 -45.51
C ALA A 45 -29.49 -7.28 -44.81
N ASP A 46 -30.63 -7.54 -45.43
CA ASP A 46 -31.60 -8.59 -45.14
C ASP A 46 -30.99 -10.01 -45.17
N GLY A 47 -31.53 -10.89 -44.34
CA GLY A 47 -31.25 -12.33 -44.37
C GLY A 47 -32.28 -13.12 -43.56
N ALA A 48 -33.33 -13.57 -44.24
CA ALA A 48 -34.45 -14.34 -43.71
C ALA A 48 -34.12 -15.82 -43.45
N GLY A 49 -34.86 -16.42 -42.51
CA GLY A 49 -35.05 -17.87 -42.32
C GLY A 49 -34.39 -18.39 -41.04
N GLY A 50 -35.05 -19.08 -40.10
CA GLY A 50 -36.41 -19.59 -40.01
C GLY A 50 -36.52 -20.44 -38.74
N ALA A 51 -37.75 -20.54 -38.22
CA ALA A 51 -38.29 -21.60 -37.35
C ALA A 51 -37.72 -21.84 -35.93
N ARG A 52 -38.49 -21.34 -34.95
CA ARG A 52 -39.10 -22.03 -33.79
C ARG A 52 -38.28 -23.10 -33.05
N ASP A 53 -37.99 -22.83 -31.78
CA ASP A 53 -38.51 -23.68 -30.70
C ASP A 53 -38.67 -22.93 -29.38
N ALA A 54 -39.67 -23.37 -28.62
CA ALA A 54 -40.23 -22.70 -27.45
C ALA A 54 -39.78 -23.35 -26.13
N GLY A 55 -39.69 -22.53 -25.08
CA GLY A 55 -39.96 -22.97 -23.69
C GLY A 55 -38.77 -22.92 -22.73
N GLY A 56 -38.79 -21.96 -21.80
CA GLY A 56 -37.90 -21.97 -20.63
C GLY A 56 -37.65 -20.58 -20.02
N GLY A 57 -38.69 -19.94 -19.49
CA GLY A 57 -38.56 -18.66 -18.77
C GLY A 57 -37.99 -18.87 -17.36
N GLY A 58 -36.79 -18.32 -17.11
CA GLY A 58 -36.24 -18.07 -15.79
C GLY A 58 -36.04 -16.56 -15.57
N PRO A 59 -36.20 -16.04 -14.34
CA PRO A 59 -36.00 -14.62 -14.06
C PRO A 59 -34.51 -14.25 -14.09
N VAL A 60 -34.14 -13.38 -15.03
CA VAL A 60 -32.81 -12.80 -15.15
C VAL A 60 -32.71 -11.58 -14.22
N PRO A 61 -31.71 -11.50 -13.32
CA PRO A 61 -31.50 -10.31 -12.50
C PRO A 61 -30.92 -9.15 -13.34
N PRO A 62 -31.18 -7.88 -12.96
CA PRO A 62 -30.68 -6.72 -13.68
C PRO A 62 -29.16 -6.60 -13.55
N VAL A 63 -28.47 -6.53 -14.68
CA VAL A 63 -27.06 -6.16 -14.78
C VAL A 63 -26.93 -4.66 -14.50
N PHE A 64 -26.49 -4.33 -13.29
CA PHE A 64 -26.06 -2.98 -12.94
C PHE A 64 -24.72 -2.67 -13.62
N ARG A 65 -24.75 -1.86 -14.69
CA ARG A 65 -23.56 -1.14 -15.19
C ARG A 65 -23.34 0.10 -14.32
N GLY A 66 -22.53 -0.05 -13.29
CA GLY A 66 -22.11 1.04 -12.40
C GLY A 66 -20.74 1.63 -12.76
N SER A 67 -20.77 2.86 -13.28
CA SER A 67 -19.80 3.95 -13.03
C SER A 67 -18.29 3.71 -13.17
N ALA A 68 -17.76 4.02 -14.36
CA ALA A 68 -16.33 4.30 -14.63
C ALA A 68 -15.86 5.68 -14.13
N THR A 69 -16.60 6.35 -13.24
CA THR A 69 -16.30 7.71 -12.74
C THR A 69 -15.56 7.74 -11.41
N ALA A 70 -15.33 6.59 -10.76
CA ALA A 70 -14.69 6.52 -9.44
C ALA A 70 -13.14 6.59 -9.47
N SER A 71 -12.47 6.07 -10.50
CA SER A 71 -10.98 6.06 -10.55
C SER A 71 -10.35 7.43 -10.77
N LEU A 72 -11.08 8.38 -11.37
CA LEU A 72 -10.56 9.72 -11.62
C LEU A 72 -10.45 10.54 -10.33
N LEU A 73 -11.33 10.31 -9.35
CA LEU A 73 -11.33 11.07 -8.10
C LEU A 73 -10.15 10.69 -7.20
N GLY A 74 -9.78 9.41 -7.15
CA GLY A 74 -8.61 8.94 -6.40
C GLY A 74 -7.28 9.49 -6.96
N SER A 75 -7.19 9.59 -8.29
CA SER A 75 -6.01 10.15 -8.98
C SER A 75 -5.85 11.65 -8.71
N VAL A 76 -6.95 12.41 -8.72
CA VAL A 76 -6.95 13.85 -8.41
C VAL A 76 -6.58 14.10 -6.94
N LEU A 77 -7.08 13.28 -6.02
CA LEU A 77 -6.77 13.40 -4.59
C LEU A 77 -5.28 13.10 -4.31
N ARG A 78 -4.70 12.08 -4.94
CA ARG A 78 -3.26 11.77 -4.83
C ARG A 78 -2.38 12.90 -5.37
N LEU A 79 -2.78 13.50 -6.49
CA LEU A 79 -2.08 14.67 -7.06
C LEU A 79 -2.14 15.89 -6.13
N LEU A 80 -3.31 16.17 -5.52
CA LEU A 80 -3.46 17.25 -4.54
C LEU A 80 -2.59 17.02 -3.30
N ALA A 81 -2.54 15.78 -2.79
CA ALA A 81 -1.69 15.42 -1.65
C ALA A 81 -0.21 15.63 -1.97
N LEU A 82 0.25 15.23 -3.16
CA LEU A 82 1.64 15.45 -3.59
C LEU A 82 1.98 16.93 -3.73
N VAL A 83 1.10 17.75 -4.32
CA VAL A 83 1.29 19.20 -4.42
C VAL A 83 1.37 19.85 -3.04
N LEU A 84 0.53 19.41 -2.09
CA LEU A 84 0.55 19.91 -0.72
C LEU A 84 1.86 19.58 -0.01
N VAL A 85 2.36 18.34 -0.13
CA VAL A 85 3.65 17.94 0.45
C VAL A 85 4.80 18.77 -0.12
N VAL A 86 4.82 18.99 -1.44
CA VAL A 86 5.83 19.86 -2.07
C VAL A 86 5.77 21.28 -1.52
N LEU A 87 4.56 21.85 -1.34
CA LEU A 87 4.39 23.17 -0.75
C LEU A 87 4.90 23.25 0.69
N ILE A 88 4.66 22.23 1.52
CA ILE A 88 5.15 22.17 2.90
C ILE A 88 6.68 22.11 2.94
N VAL A 89 7.29 21.27 2.10
CA VAL A 89 8.75 21.13 2.00
C VAL A 89 9.39 22.45 1.54
N VAL A 90 8.84 23.09 0.50
CA VAL A 90 9.33 24.38 0.01
C VAL A 90 9.17 25.48 1.07
N GLY A 91 8.08 25.46 1.83
CA GLY A 91 7.85 26.36 2.96
C GLY A 91 8.91 26.21 4.06
N ALA A 92 9.19 24.97 4.47
CA ALA A 92 10.19 24.67 5.50
C ALA A 92 11.62 25.04 5.08
N VAL A 93 11.98 24.80 3.81
CA VAL A 93 13.29 25.21 3.28
C VAL A 93 13.40 26.74 3.19
N SER A 94 12.31 27.43 2.86
CA SER A 94 12.27 28.90 2.79
C SER A 94 12.40 29.57 4.17
N THR A 95 11.88 28.95 5.24
CA THR A 95 12.03 29.49 6.60
C THR A 95 13.44 29.26 7.15
N MET A 96 14.12 28.18 6.78
CA MET A 96 15.52 27.98 7.16
C MET A 96 16.50 28.88 6.41
N LEU A 97 16.16 29.34 5.20
CA LEU A 97 16.99 30.29 4.44
C LEU A 97 16.78 31.75 4.87
N ARG A 98 15.71 32.07 5.59
CA ARG A 98 15.53 33.37 6.27
C ARG A 98 16.15 33.31 7.66
N GLY A 99 17.49 33.30 7.68
CA GLY A 99 18.28 33.44 8.88
C GLY A 99 17.86 34.64 9.72
N THR A 100 17.77 34.37 11.01
CA THR A 100 17.51 35.24 12.17
C THR A 100 18.46 36.43 12.25
N ASP A 101 17.91 37.64 12.35
CA ASP A 101 18.60 38.82 12.90
C ASP A 101 18.76 38.66 14.42
N PRO A 102 19.98 38.74 14.99
CA PRO A 102 20.17 38.78 16.43
C PRO A 102 20.10 40.23 16.92
N GLY A 103 18.96 40.61 17.50
CA GLY A 103 18.75 41.91 18.15
C GLY A 103 18.40 41.73 19.63
N GLU A 104 19.26 42.30 20.48
CA GLU A 104 19.27 42.37 21.94
C GLU A 104 17.91 42.56 22.65
N HIS A 105 17.73 41.91 23.81
CA HIS A 105 17.52 42.57 25.12
C HIS A 105 17.23 41.55 26.25
N LEU A 106 17.97 41.69 27.35
CA LEU A 106 17.71 41.18 28.72
C LEU A 106 17.17 42.35 29.58
N PRO A 107 16.72 42.17 30.84
CA PRO A 107 16.09 41.02 31.51
C PRO A 107 14.82 41.43 32.31
N ALA A 108 13.97 40.48 32.69
CA ALA A 108 13.11 40.66 33.89
C ALA A 108 12.68 39.31 34.49
N ALA A 109 12.79 39.25 35.82
CA ALA A 109 12.45 38.13 36.68
C ALA A 109 10.95 37.82 36.70
N GLY A 110 10.62 36.53 36.85
CA GLY A 110 9.26 36.06 37.08
C GLY A 110 9.23 34.58 37.43
N SER A 111 9.28 34.28 38.73
CA SER A 111 8.93 32.98 39.29
C SER A 111 7.49 32.61 38.94
N GLY A 112 7.27 31.38 38.46
CA GLY A 112 5.93 30.85 38.21
C GLY A 112 5.95 29.33 38.01
N ALA A 113 5.55 28.63 39.08
CA ALA A 113 5.20 27.22 39.22
C ALA A 113 5.16 26.34 37.94
N GLY A 114 5.93 25.25 38.01
CA GLY A 114 5.84 24.15 37.07
C GLY A 114 4.49 23.43 37.16
N SER A 115 3.66 23.64 36.16
CA SER A 115 2.59 22.70 35.79
C SER A 115 3.19 21.70 34.81
N ALA A 116 3.50 20.50 35.30
CA ALA A 116 3.79 19.37 34.45
C ALA A 116 2.56 19.12 33.55
N PRO A 117 2.71 19.03 32.21
CA PRO A 117 1.60 18.60 31.37
C PRO A 117 1.32 17.14 31.73
N SER A 118 0.15 16.92 32.34
CA SER A 118 -0.45 15.59 32.46
C SER A 118 -0.43 14.96 31.07
N GLY A 119 0.36 13.89 30.93
CA GLY A 119 0.40 13.08 29.72
C GLY A 119 -0.97 12.46 29.52
N THR A 120 -1.80 13.10 28.71
CA THR A 120 -2.95 12.47 28.09
C THR A 120 -2.40 11.28 27.31
N ALA A 121 -2.65 10.08 27.81
CA ALA A 121 -2.32 8.85 27.11
C ALA A 121 -2.87 9.00 25.68
N ALA A 122 -1.96 8.99 24.70
CA ALA A 122 -2.32 9.08 23.30
C ALA A 122 -3.33 7.95 23.03
N GLY A 123 -4.52 8.32 22.56
CA GLY A 123 -5.52 7.35 22.12
C GLY A 123 -4.98 6.45 21.01
N PRO A 124 -5.72 5.40 20.64
CA PRO A 124 -5.32 4.50 19.56
C PRO A 124 -4.91 5.30 18.33
N VAL A 125 -3.66 5.14 17.89
CA VAL A 125 -3.13 5.82 16.69
C VAL A 125 -3.73 5.12 15.47
N GLU A 126 -4.64 5.79 14.77
CA GLU A 126 -5.15 5.26 13.50
C GLU A 126 -4.03 5.27 12.45
N PRO A 127 -3.88 4.19 11.65
CA PRO A 127 -2.88 4.14 10.61
C PRO A 127 -3.17 5.22 9.56
N THR A 128 -2.16 6.01 9.24
CA THR A 128 -2.26 7.12 8.28
C THR A 128 -1.92 6.69 6.86
N ALA A 129 -1.39 5.47 6.69
CA ALA A 129 -1.08 4.88 5.40
C ALA A 129 -1.42 3.37 5.37
N VAL A 130 -1.76 2.88 4.17
CA VAL A 130 -1.94 1.46 3.87
C VAL A 130 -0.91 1.05 2.83
N VAL A 131 -0.21 -0.06 3.06
CA VAL A 131 0.77 -0.66 2.16
C VAL A 131 0.27 -2.05 1.79
N GLY A 132 0.05 -2.31 0.51
CA GLY A 132 -0.69 -3.50 0.07
C GLY A 132 -1.71 -3.21 -1.03
N PRO A 133 -2.25 -4.27 -1.68
CA PRO A 133 -3.30 -4.11 -2.67
C PRO A 133 -4.60 -3.67 -2.00
N LEU A 134 -5.32 -2.73 -2.60
CA LEU A 134 -6.65 -2.36 -2.15
C LEU A 134 -7.70 -3.37 -2.65
N ALA A 135 -8.88 -3.33 -2.03
CA ALA A 135 -10.01 -4.13 -2.46
C ALA A 135 -10.39 -3.76 -3.91
N GLY A 136 -10.39 -4.75 -4.80
CA GLY A 136 -10.68 -4.57 -6.22
C GLY A 136 -9.49 -4.26 -7.12
N ASP A 137 -8.29 -4.04 -6.58
CA ASP A 137 -7.09 -3.80 -7.39
C ASP A 137 -6.68 -5.06 -8.18
N SER A 138 -6.21 -4.85 -9.41
CA SER A 138 -5.55 -5.87 -10.22
C SER A 138 -4.21 -6.25 -9.58
N ALA A 139 -3.98 -7.54 -9.32
CA ALA A 139 -2.72 -7.98 -8.74
C ALA A 139 -1.55 -7.67 -9.67
N ALA A 140 -1.68 -7.91 -10.98
CA ALA A 140 -0.63 -7.60 -11.96
C ALA A 140 -0.24 -6.12 -11.98
N GLU A 141 -1.21 -5.21 -11.88
CA GLU A 141 -0.96 -3.76 -11.83
C GLU A 141 -0.29 -3.35 -10.52
N TYR A 142 -0.79 -3.86 -9.39
CA TYR A 142 -0.18 -3.64 -8.08
C TYR A 142 1.28 -4.10 -8.03
N LEU A 143 1.58 -5.31 -8.54
CA LEU A 143 2.94 -5.85 -8.60
C LEU A 143 3.88 -4.95 -9.42
N ALA A 144 3.40 -4.38 -10.52
CA ALA A 144 4.19 -3.47 -11.36
C ALA A 144 4.46 -2.14 -10.67
N ILE A 145 3.46 -1.58 -9.98
CA ILE A 145 3.58 -0.32 -9.22
C ILE A 145 4.58 -0.50 -8.07
N ALA A 146 4.39 -1.50 -7.21
CA ALA A 146 5.24 -1.75 -6.05
C ALA A 146 6.72 -1.93 -6.46
N ARG A 147 6.98 -2.66 -7.55
CA ARG A 147 8.34 -2.82 -8.09
C ARG A 147 8.95 -1.49 -8.53
N SER A 148 8.21 -0.70 -9.32
CA SER A 148 8.67 0.61 -9.80
C SER A 148 8.97 1.57 -8.65
N GLU A 149 8.13 1.58 -7.62
CA GLU A 149 8.32 2.41 -6.42
C GLU A 149 9.58 2.00 -5.64
N LEU A 150 9.78 0.70 -5.41
CA LEU A 150 10.98 0.19 -4.75
C LEU A 150 12.25 0.50 -5.55
N GLU A 151 12.25 0.31 -6.87
CA GLU A 151 13.37 0.65 -7.75
C GLU A 151 13.69 2.16 -7.76
N SER A 152 12.65 3.00 -7.69
CA SER A 152 12.81 4.45 -7.57
C SER A 152 13.44 4.83 -6.24
N LEU A 153 12.93 4.28 -5.12
CA LEU A 153 13.44 4.53 -3.77
C LEU A 153 14.87 4.02 -3.60
N ALA A 154 15.18 2.80 -4.07
CA ALA A 154 16.51 2.23 -3.99
C ALA A 154 17.56 3.03 -4.79
N ARG A 155 17.17 3.64 -5.92
CA ARG A 155 18.06 4.53 -6.68
C ARG A 155 18.24 5.88 -5.99
N ALA A 156 17.18 6.45 -5.44
CA ALA A 156 17.23 7.77 -4.81
C ALA A 156 17.95 7.76 -3.45
N ALA A 157 17.73 6.71 -2.64
CA ALA A 157 18.25 6.62 -1.28
C ALA A 157 18.54 5.15 -0.88
N PRO A 158 19.59 4.52 -1.44
CA PRO A 158 19.84 3.07 -1.29
C PRO A 158 20.05 2.59 0.15
N ALA A 159 20.58 3.47 1.00
CA ALA A 159 20.88 3.17 2.40
C ALA A 159 19.73 3.49 3.37
N THR A 160 18.61 4.03 2.89
CA THR A 160 17.46 4.35 3.75
C THR A 160 16.81 3.06 4.23
N ASP A 161 16.74 2.90 5.55
CA ASP A 161 15.98 1.82 6.19
C ASP A 161 14.48 2.05 5.98
N LEU A 162 13.82 1.05 5.39
CA LEU A 162 12.38 1.06 5.14
C LEU A 162 11.74 -0.15 5.78
N TYR A 163 10.47 -0.01 6.17
CA TYR A 163 9.59 -1.15 6.37
C TYR A 163 9.02 -1.58 5.02
N ALA A 164 8.88 -2.87 4.79
CA ALA A 164 8.23 -3.37 3.59
C ALA A 164 7.43 -4.63 3.92
N VAL A 165 6.25 -4.76 3.31
CA VAL A 165 5.53 -6.04 3.29
C VAL A 165 6.10 -6.88 2.15
N VAL A 166 6.46 -8.12 2.48
CA VAL A 166 7.00 -9.10 1.55
C VAL A 166 5.95 -10.18 1.40
N SER A 167 5.28 -10.22 0.26
CA SER A 167 4.31 -11.27 -0.05
C SER A 167 5.02 -12.41 -0.78
N LEU A 168 4.78 -13.64 -0.34
CA LEU A 168 5.44 -14.83 -0.85
C LEU A 168 4.69 -15.41 -2.04
N ALA A 169 5.41 -16.13 -2.90
CA ALA A 169 4.81 -16.82 -4.05
C ALA A 169 3.93 -18.02 -3.65
N GLY A 170 4.03 -18.46 -2.40
CA GLY A 170 3.24 -19.56 -1.84
C GLY A 170 3.46 -19.69 -0.34
N TYR A 171 2.69 -20.55 0.31
CA TYR A 171 2.80 -20.75 1.74
C TYR A 171 4.11 -21.41 2.16
N ARG A 172 4.59 -21.04 3.35
CA ARG A 172 5.86 -21.50 3.95
C ARG A 172 5.66 -21.95 5.38
N THR A 173 6.52 -22.87 5.81
CA THR A 173 6.59 -23.27 7.22
C THR A 173 7.31 -22.20 8.05
N PRO A 174 7.15 -22.19 9.38
CA PRO A 174 7.94 -21.31 10.26
C PRO A 174 9.44 -21.44 10.04
N THR A 175 9.94 -22.67 9.82
CA THR A 175 11.36 -22.92 9.59
C THR A 175 11.84 -22.30 8.27
N ASP A 176 11.11 -22.50 7.18
CA ASP A 176 11.47 -21.94 5.87
C ASP A 176 11.50 -20.41 5.91
N LEU A 177 10.51 -19.80 6.57
CA LEU A 177 10.44 -18.35 6.71
C LEU A 177 11.66 -17.79 7.46
N ARG A 178 12.04 -18.42 8.58
CA ARG A 178 13.22 -18.00 9.35
C ARG A 178 14.51 -18.13 8.54
N GLN A 179 14.64 -19.20 7.77
CA GLN A 179 15.81 -19.39 6.91
C GLN A 179 15.89 -18.32 5.83
N MET A 180 14.77 -18.02 5.17
CA MET A 180 14.68 -17.01 4.11
C MET A 180 15.01 -15.61 4.62
N PHE A 181 14.50 -15.24 5.79
CA PHE A 181 14.63 -13.91 6.33
C PHE A 181 15.72 -13.77 7.40
N ALA A 182 16.66 -14.71 7.50
CA ALA A 182 17.72 -14.70 8.51
C ALA A 182 18.60 -13.43 8.49
N ALA A 183 18.72 -12.79 7.32
CA ALA A 183 19.47 -11.55 7.12
C ALA A 183 18.62 -10.28 7.25
N TYR A 184 17.34 -10.39 7.60
CA TYR A 184 16.38 -9.30 7.65
C TYR A 184 15.77 -9.19 9.04
N ARG A 185 15.42 -7.96 9.45
CA ARG A 185 14.71 -7.75 10.72
C ARG A 185 13.22 -7.95 10.48
N LEU A 186 12.72 -9.14 10.80
CA LEU A 186 11.28 -9.43 10.83
C LEU A 186 10.60 -8.62 11.93
N THR A 187 9.46 -8.01 11.61
CA THR A 187 8.66 -7.24 12.59
C THR A 187 7.22 -7.69 12.68
N GLU A 188 6.69 -8.34 11.66
CA GLU A 188 5.35 -8.92 11.65
C GLU A 188 5.30 -10.07 10.64
N VAL A 189 4.45 -11.05 10.88
CA VAL A 189 4.19 -12.17 9.95
C VAL A 189 2.69 -12.34 9.72
N PHE A 190 2.34 -12.81 8.53
CA PHE A 190 0.97 -13.11 8.15
C PHE A 190 0.84 -14.58 7.79
N PHE A 191 -0.20 -15.22 8.32
CA PHE A 191 -0.47 -16.62 8.09
C PHE A 191 -1.97 -16.91 8.03
N ARG A 192 -2.29 -17.97 7.29
CA ARG A 192 -3.63 -18.51 7.09
C ARG A 192 -3.49 -20.02 6.92
N VAL A 193 -4.46 -20.79 7.42
CA VAL A 193 -4.55 -22.22 7.10
C VAL A 193 -5.29 -22.37 5.76
N PRO A 194 -4.65 -22.85 4.68
CA PRO A 194 -5.33 -23.00 3.40
C PRO A 194 -6.38 -24.12 3.42
N PRO A 195 -7.42 -24.07 2.56
CA PRO A 195 -7.70 -22.99 1.60
C PRO A 195 -8.49 -21.81 2.20
N ASP A 196 -9.33 -22.05 3.20
CA ASP A 196 -10.38 -21.10 3.64
C ASP A 196 -10.17 -20.55 5.06
N GLY A 197 -8.96 -20.62 5.60
CA GLY A 197 -8.65 -20.05 6.91
C GLY A 197 -8.77 -18.52 6.91
N ALA A 198 -8.98 -17.94 8.10
CA ALA A 198 -8.89 -16.49 8.26
C ALA A 198 -7.42 -16.03 8.27
N ASP A 199 -7.16 -14.84 7.73
CA ASP A 199 -5.87 -14.19 7.89
C ASP A 199 -5.61 -13.83 9.34
N THR A 200 -4.43 -14.17 9.80
CA THR A 200 -3.92 -13.81 11.12
C THR A 200 -2.57 -13.14 10.95
N SER A 201 -2.30 -12.13 11.77
CA SER A 201 -0.98 -11.52 11.87
C SER A 201 -0.44 -11.57 13.29
N ALA A 202 0.89 -11.55 13.40
CA ALA A 202 1.58 -11.52 14.68
C ALA A 202 2.83 -10.66 14.60
N THR A 203 3.00 -9.76 15.57
CA THR A 203 4.23 -8.97 15.72
C THR A 203 5.39 -9.85 16.14
N VAL A 204 6.58 -9.60 15.59
CA VAL A 204 7.79 -10.41 15.83
C VAL A 204 8.90 -9.54 16.40
N ARG A 205 9.45 -9.97 17.54
CA ARG A 205 10.66 -9.43 18.20
C ARG A 205 11.75 -10.51 18.26
N ASP A 206 11.35 -11.75 18.55
CA ASP A 206 12.14 -12.97 18.43
C ASP A 206 11.55 -13.86 17.33
N PRO A 207 12.21 -13.99 16.16
CA PRO A 207 11.68 -14.77 15.04
C PRO A 207 11.43 -16.25 15.34
N VAL A 208 12.09 -16.83 16.34
CA VAL A 208 11.84 -18.22 16.73
C VAL A 208 10.66 -18.26 17.69
N ALA A 209 10.79 -17.59 18.83
CA ALA A 209 9.82 -17.71 19.92
C ALA A 209 8.45 -17.13 19.55
N ASP A 210 8.40 -15.95 18.90
CA ASP A 210 7.14 -15.26 18.66
C ASP A 210 6.32 -15.91 17.54
N ILE A 211 6.98 -16.44 16.50
CA ILE A 211 6.29 -17.17 15.42
C ILE A 211 5.73 -18.48 15.97
N GLU A 212 6.49 -19.17 16.83
CA GLU A 212 6.01 -20.41 17.46
C GLU A 212 4.82 -20.12 18.38
N ALA A 213 4.91 -19.10 19.23
CA ALA A 213 3.81 -18.68 20.09
C ALA A 213 2.57 -18.23 19.30
N ALA A 214 2.74 -17.56 18.16
CA ALA A 214 1.63 -17.14 17.30
C ALA A 214 0.86 -18.33 16.72
N PHE A 215 1.58 -19.36 16.27
CA PHE A 215 0.96 -20.59 15.76
C PHE A 215 0.23 -21.37 16.85
N ASP A 216 0.78 -21.43 18.06
CA ASP A 216 0.14 -22.11 19.19
C ASP A 216 -1.14 -21.36 19.61
N SER A 217 -1.07 -20.04 19.74
CA SER A 217 -2.23 -19.19 20.03
C SER A 217 -3.35 -19.30 18.98
N ALA A 218 -2.97 -19.34 17.69
CA ALA A 218 -3.93 -19.54 16.61
C ALA A 218 -4.54 -20.94 16.63
N ALA A 219 -3.77 -21.97 17.01
CA ALA A 219 -4.28 -23.33 17.17
C ALA A 219 -5.29 -23.42 18.32
N ASP A 220 -5.01 -22.78 19.45
CA ASP A 220 -5.91 -22.75 20.61
C ASP A 220 -7.20 -21.98 20.30
N THR A 221 -7.09 -20.90 19.52
CA THR A 221 -8.25 -20.17 18.98
C THR A 221 -9.08 -21.06 18.04
N ALA A 222 -8.43 -21.87 17.22
CA ALA A 222 -9.10 -22.82 16.34
C ALA A 222 -9.80 -23.93 17.13
N GLU A 223 -9.20 -24.44 18.21
CA GLU A 223 -9.83 -25.43 19.09
C GLU A 223 -11.03 -24.85 19.84
N THR A 224 -10.93 -23.61 20.33
CA THR A 224 -12.07 -22.90 20.93
C THR A 224 -13.25 -22.84 19.94
N ARG A 225 -12.98 -22.56 18.67
CA ARG A 225 -14.02 -22.57 17.62
C ARG A 225 -14.64 -23.94 17.37
N VAL A 226 -13.94 -25.05 17.62
CA VAL A 226 -14.55 -26.40 17.56
C VAL A 226 -15.66 -26.53 18.59
N HIS A 227 -15.46 -26.01 19.80
CA HIS A 227 -16.44 -26.07 20.88
C HIS A 227 -17.62 -25.09 20.70
N GLU A 228 -17.38 -23.97 20.04
CA GLU A 228 -18.39 -22.94 19.77
C GLU A 228 -19.18 -23.20 18.47
N ALA A 229 -18.70 -24.09 17.61
CA ALA A 229 -19.33 -24.39 16.33
C ALA A 229 -20.76 -24.93 16.51
N THR A 230 -21.69 -24.36 15.75
CA THR A 230 -23.10 -24.78 15.75
C THR A 230 -23.38 -25.88 14.71
N GLY A 231 -22.46 -26.07 13.76
CA GLY A 231 -22.55 -27.08 12.68
C GLY A 231 -21.34 -27.99 12.62
N ALA A 232 -21.56 -29.24 12.19
CA ALA A 232 -20.50 -30.25 12.09
C ALA A 232 -19.39 -29.86 11.10
N ALA A 233 -19.74 -29.23 9.97
CA ALA A 233 -18.76 -28.78 8.98
C ALA A 233 -17.82 -27.70 9.54
N ASP A 234 -18.37 -26.75 10.31
CA ASP A 234 -17.59 -25.68 10.94
C ASP A 234 -16.65 -26.24 12.02
N ALA A 235 -17.16 -27.18 12.84
CA ALA A 235 -16.36 -27.87 13.84
C ALA A 235 -15.21 -28.66 13.19
N GLU A 236 -15.47 -29.36 12.08
CA GLU A 236 -14.46 -30.11 11.35
C GLU A 236 -13.42 -29.20 10.69
N ALA A 237 -13.83 -28.08 10.10
CA ALA A 237 -12.91 -27.09 9.55
C ALA A 237 -12.02 -26.46 10.64
N ALA A 238 -12.59 -26.10 11.78
CA ALA A 238 -11.86 -25.57 12.93
C ALA A 238 -10.87 -26.60 13.49
N ASN A 239 -11.28 -27.86 13.62
CA ASN A 239 -10.40 -28.94 14.10
C ASN A 239 -9.23 -29.20 13.14
N ARG A 240 -9.49 -29.23 11.82
CA ARG A 240 -8.42 -29.35 10.80
C ARG A 240 -7.42 -28.20 10.90
N ALA A 241 -7.91 -26.96 11.12
CA ALA A 241 -7.04 -25.81 11.32
C ALA A 241 -6.18 -25.94 12.58
N ALA A 242 -6.76 -26.34 13.72
CA ALA A 242 -6.02 -26.54 14.96
C ALA A 242 -4.90 -27.59 14.80
N VAL A 243 -5.20 -28.73 14.17
CA VAL A 243 -4.21 -29.79 13.90
C VAL A 243 -3.10 -29.29 12.98
N ALA A 244 -3.43 -28.60 11.89
CA ALA A 244 -2.45 -28.08 10.94
C ALA A 244 -1.49 -27.06 11.59
N LEU A 245 -2.03 -26.14 12.40
CA LEU A 245 -1.23 -25.12 13.11
C LEU A 245 -0.28 -25.77 14.12
N ARG A 246 -0.74 -26.76 14.91
CA ARG A 246 0.13 -27.51 15.83
C ARG A 246 1.23 -28.30 15.12
N ALA A 247 0.91 -28.80 13.92
CA ALA A 247 1.89 -29.46 13.05
C ALA A 247 2.85 -28.48 12.34
N ARG A 248 2.76 -27.16 12.62
CA ARG A 248 3.58 -26.10 12.00
C ARG A 248 3.47 -26.11 10.48
N CYS A 249 2.24 -26.20 9.99
CA CYS A 249 1.91 -26.22 8.56
C CYS A 249 2.60 -25.11 7.74
N ALA A 250 2.72 -25.36 6.44
CA ALA A 250 3.06 -24.31 5.48
C ALA A 250 1.86 -23.37 5.33
N CYS A 251 1.80 -22.37 6.20
CA CYS A 251 0.66 -21.48 6.39
C CYS A 251 1.06 -19.99 6.42
N LEU A 252 2.36 -19.68 6.45
CA LEU A 252 2.87 -18.30 6.35
C LEU A 252 2.93 -17.88 4.90
N PHE A 253 2.39 -16.71 4.56
CA PHE A 253 2.36 -16.23 3.18
C PHE A 253 2.93 -14.82 3.01
N ALA A 254 3.19 -14.10 4.10
CA ALA A 254 3.89 -12.82 4.04
C ALA A 254 4.59 -12.48 5.35
N ALA A 255 5.50 -11.50 5.28
CA ALA A 255 6.17 -10.92 6.44
C ALA A 255 6.43 -9.43 6.23
N VAL A 256 6.44 -8.65 7.30
CA VAL A 256 6.98 -7.29 7.30
C VAL A 256 8.44 -7.34 7.75
N VAL A 257 9.31 -6.75 6.95
CA VAL A 257 10.74 -6.65 7.23
C VAL A 257 11.19 -5.20 7.30
N ARG A 258 12.27 -4.95 8.04
CA ARG A 258 12.99 -3.68 8.05
C ARG A 258 14.41 -3.89 7.50
N ALA A 259 14.75 -3.18 6.42
CA ALA A 259 16.09 -3.21 5.82
C ALA A 259 16.34 -1.99 4.93
N PRO A 260 17.60 -1.74 4.51
CA PRO A 260 17.91 -0.71 3.53
C PRO A 260 17.22 -0.95 2.18
N ALA A 261 16.80 0.11 1.50
CA ALA A 261 16.10 0.03 0.21
C ALA A 261 16.84 -0.82 -0.85
N ALA A 262 18.18 -0.74 -0.91
CA ALA A 262 18.97 -1.58 -1.82
C ALA A 262 18.88 -3.08 -1.48
N ARG A 263 18.84 -3.44 -0.19
CA ARG A 263 18.70 -4.83 0.28
C ARG A 263 17.30 -5.39 0.08
N LEU A 264 16.28 -4.53 0.17
CA LEU A 264 14.90 -4.87 -0.18
C LEU A 264 14.77 -5.13 -1.69
N LEU A 265 15.46 -4.35 -2.53
CA LEU A 265 15.48 -4.61 -3.97
C LEU A 265 16.16 -5.95 -4.30
N GLU A 266 17.23 -6.32 -3.61
CA GLU A 266 17.86 -7.64 -3.78
C GLU A 266 16.91 -8.79 -3.45
N LEU A 267 16.09 -8.63 -2.40
CA LEU A 267 15.09 -9.63 -1.99
C LEU A 267 14.06 -9.92 -3.10
N THR A 268 13.77 -8.96 -3.98
CA THR A 268 12.86 -9.18 -5.12
C THR A 268 13.37 -10.20 -6.15
N ARG A 269 14.65 -10.57 -6.09
CA ARG A 269 15.25 -11.57 -6.99
C ARG A 269 15.07 -13.00 -6.50
N GLU A 270 14.64 -13.18 -5.25
CA GLU A 270 14.35 -14.50 -4.70
C GLU A 270 13.08 -15.06 -5.34
N GLU A 271 13.14 -16.26 -5.92
CA GLU A 271 12.00 -16.89 -6.61
C GLU A 271 10.80 -17.14 -5.68
N GLN A 272 11.07 -17.22 -4.38
CA GLN A 272 10.06 -17.44 -3.34
C GLN A 272 9.31 -16.15 -2.97
N VAL A 273 9.81 -14.98 -3.39
CA VAL A 273 9.23 -13.67 -3.13
C VAL A 273 8.43 -13.22 -4.34
N ARG A 274 7.16 -12.89 -4.12
CA ARG A 274 6.26 -12.43 -5.17
C ARG A 274 6.33 -10.91 -5.35
N VAL A 275 6.34 -10.19 -4.23
CA VAL A 275 6.44 -8.73 -4.21
C VAL A 275 7.01 -8.24 -2.90
N VAL A 276 7.77 -7.15 -2.99
CA VAL A 276 8.22 -6.35 -1.87
C VAL A 276 7.63 -4.96 -2.07
N ASP A 277 6.73 -4.56 -1.19
CA ASP A 277 6.05 -3.26 -1.24
C ASP A 277 6.54 -2.39 -0.07
N PRO A 278 7.39 -1.37 -0.34
CA PRO A 278 7.98 -0.54 0.69
C PRO A 278 6.97 0.49 1.23
N ALA A 279 6.94 0.64 2.55
CA ALA A 279 6.24 1.73 3.18
C ALA A 279 6.89 3.09 2.82
N PRO A 280 6.11 4.19 2.81
CA PRO A 280 6.66 5.52 2.63
C PRO A 280 7.79 5.81 3.63
N PRO A 281 8.91 6.43 3.20
CA PRO A 281 10.03 6.74 4.08
C PRO A 281 9.61 7.56 5.30
N GLY A 282 10.15 7.22 6.47
CA GLY A 282 9.84 7.90 7.73
C GLY A 282 8.56 7.44 8.43
N LEU A 283 7.74 6.60 7.80
CA LEU A 283 6.64 5.92 8.48
C LEU A 283 7.12 4.64 9.15
N MET A 284 6.55 4.36 10.31
CA MET A 284 6.83 3.16 11.11
C MET A 284 5.52 2.58 11.66
N PRO A 285 5.45 1.27 11.94
CA PRO A 285 4.36 0.71 12.73
C PRO A 285 4.25 1.48 14.06
N PRO A 286 3.06 1.95 14.50
CA PRO A 286 1.71 1.58 14.05
C PRO A 286 1.07 2.50 12.99
N ALA A 287 1.79 3.49 12.47
CA ALA A 287 1.23 4.48 11.52
C ALA A 287 0.95 3.89 10.12
N VAL A 288 1.33 2.63 9.87
CA VAL A 288 1.16 1.92 8.61
C VAL A 288 0.38 0.64 8.87
N SER A 289 -0.68 0.42 8.09
CA SER A 289 -1.36 -0.86 7.99
C SER A 289 -0.83 -1.64 6.80
N PHE A 290 -0.42 -2.89 7.02
CA PHE A 290 0.10 -3.76 5.96
C PHE A 290 -0.96 -4.76 5.53
N VAL A 291 -1.19 -4.85 4.23
CA VAL A 291 -2.11 -5.79 3.60
C VAL A 291 -1.29 -6.60 2.60
N PRO A 292 -0.89 -7.84 2.92
CA PRO A 292 -0.14 -8.67 1.98
C PRO A 292 -0.99 -9.13 0.78
N LEU A 293 -0.33 -9.44 -0.32
CA LEU A 293 -0.95 -10.10 -1.47
C LEU A 293 -1.01 -11.61 -1.22
N GLU A 294 -2.22 -12.17 -1.17
CA GLU A 294 -2.44 -13.61 -1.03
C GLU A 294 -1.84 -14.40 -2.20
N PRO A 295 -1.29 -15.61 -1.98
CA PRO A 295 -0.70 -16.44 -3.04
C PRO A 295 -1.66 -16.76 -4.20
N GLU A 296 -2.94 -16.97 -3.93
CA GLU A 296 -3.95 -17.40 -4.90
C GLU A 296 -4.47 -16.26 -5.79
N ARG A 297 -4.27 -15.01 -5.38
CA ARG A 297 -4.79 -13.85 -6.09
C ARG A 297 -3.93 -13.56 -7.32
N THR A 298 -4.45 -13.74 -8.53
CA THR A 298 -3.71 -13.57 -9.81
C THR A 298 -3.93 -12.21 -10.47
#